data_AF-A0A2E3N361-F1
#
_entry.id   AF-A0A2E3N361-F1
#
_cell.length_a   1.000
_cell.length_b   1.000
_cell.length_c   1.000
_cell.angle_alpha   90.00
_cell.angle_beta   90.00
_cell.angle_gamma   90.00
#
_symmetry.space_group_name_H-M   'P 1'
#
loop_
_entity.id
_entity.type
_entity.pdbx_description
1 polymer ?
#
loop_
_entity_poly.entity_id
_entity_poly.type
_entity_poly.pdbx_seq_one_letter_code
_entity_poly.pdbx_strand_id
1 'polypeptide(L)'
;MNLKLGTQTRIDAAKELLSKTVDDLYNVENLEIGLRVYGHQSPVTATFEDCNDTKLEVPFGKNNFNEVKNRIKSIYAKGTTPIARSLEAAAADFPNNESRNVIILITDGLEACDNDPCVIAKKLKDKDVKVTPFVIGLGMDLSYLEKFNCIGNYADAETKDAFEQALKTVVSKALLNTTAQINLNDIKGQPSETDVTMFLYKAGTSELKYTFIHTLNQLGYPDTLILNPLEKYDLVVNTTPRVYKYNIEIKNNTHNIINVDSPQGFLKVRFLNAAKPYQFEVRITENASQTTLNTQKIGESDKYLVGKYNLEILTLPRIYITTDVNQSVTTYIDIQAPGMIRYSSGNPIVGQIFTKNSGSWDWVCTLKHGSKSGFWQLQPGTYKIIYRQKKLKSSTYTLEKNFRINSNKTTSLRL
;
A
#
# COMPACT_ATOMS: atom_id res chain seq x y z
N MET A 1 -2.00 -4.55 31.70
CA MET A 1 -1.41 -3.20 31.50
C MET A 1 0.03 -3.02 32.02
N ASN A 2 0.56 -3.91 32.87
CA ASN A 2 1.91 -3.77 33.46
C ASN A 2 3.05 -4.34 32.58
N LEU A 3 2.71 -4.98 31.46
CA LEU A 3 3.70 -5.46 30.49
C LEU A 3 4.37 -4.30 29.75
N LYS A 4 5.54 -4.57 29.17
CA LYS A 4 6.30 -3.56 28.40
C LYS A 4 5.68 -3.29 27.03
N LEU A 5 5.75 -2.04 26.60
CA LEU A 5 5.53 -1.55 25.24
C LEU A 5 6.78 -0.75 24.85
N GLY A 6 7.74 -1.41 24.20
CA GLY A 6 9.08 -0.84 23.98
C GLY A 6 9.84 -0.65 25.30
N THR A 7 10.21 0.59 25.63
CA THR A 7 11.03 0.93 26.80
C THR A 7 10.24 1.21 28.08
N GLN A 8 8.92 1.40 27.99
CA GLN A 8 8.04 1.71 29.12
C GLN A 8 6.91 0.68 29.27
N THR A 9 6.13 0.74 30.34
CA THR A 9 4.96 -0.13 30.50
C THR A 9 3.81 0.32 29.58
N ARG A 10 2.88 -0.58 29.25
CA ARG A 10 1.67 -0.25 28.47
C ARG A 10 0.85 0.83 29.18
N ILE A 11 0.74 0.77 30.52
CA ILE A 11 0.04 1.81 31.31
C ILE A 11 0.74 3.17 31.23
N ASP A 12 2.06 3.22 31.27
CA ASP A 12 2.79 4.50 31.16
C ASP A 12 2.64 5.10 29.76
N ALA A 13 2.70 4.27 28.72
CA ALA A 13 2.40 4.69 27.35
C ALA A 13 0.96 5.19 27.19
N ALA A 14 -0.01 4.46 27.76
CA ALA A 14 -1.41 4.87 27.82
C ALA A 14 -1.58 6.23 28.47
N LYS A 15 -1.00 6.43 29.66
CA LYS A 15 -1.08 7.71 30.38
C LYS A 15 -0.51 8.87 29.61
N GLU A 16 0.66 8.68 29.02
CA GLU A 16 1.37 9.72 28.26
C GLU A 16 0.52 10.16 27.05
N LEU A 17 0.09 9.21 26.24
CA LEU A 17 -0.64 9.48 25.00
C LEU A 17 -2.07 9.97 25.25
N LEU A 18 -2.76 9.44 26.26
CA LEU A 18 -4.05 9.98 26.69
C LEU A 18 -3.91 11.41 27.21
N SER A 19 -2.89 11.71 28.02
CA SER A 19 -2.65 13.08 28.51
C SER A 19 -2.41 14.06 27.36
N LYS A 20 -1.61 13.65 26.35
CA LYS A 20 -1.37 14.44 25.14
C LYS A 20 -2.64 14.65 24.33
N THR A 21 -3.44 13.60 24.16
CA THR A 21 -4.72 13.67 23.45
C THR A 21 -5.69 14.62 24.15
N VAL A 22 -5.77 14.59 25.48
CA VAL A 22 -6.59 15.53 26.26
C VAL A 22 -6.13 16.97 26.05
N ASP A 23 -4.81 17.22 25.92
CA ASP A 23 -4.29 18.56 25.59
C ASP A 23 -4.72 19.01 24.18
N ASP A 24 -4.68 18.12 23.19
CA ASP A 24 -5.10 18.40 21.82
C ASP A 24 -6.61 18.70 21.70
N LEU A 25 -7.41 18.18 22.63
CA LEU A 25 -8.86 18.36 22.69
C LEU A 25 -9.30 19.68 23.35
N TYR A 26 -8.39 20.40 24.03
CA TYR A 26 -8.72 21.57 24.85
C TYR A 26 -9.45 22.70 24.08
N ASN A 27 -9.11 22.87 22.80
CA ASN A 27 -9.67 23.93 21.94
C ASN A 27 -10.85 23.45 21.07
N VAL A 28 -11.35 22.24 21.28
CA VAL A 28 -12.50 21.73 20.52
C VAL A 28 -13.79 22.26 21.14
N GLU A 29 -14.49 23.10 20.39
CA GLU A 29 -15.78 23.66 20.83
C GLU A 29 -16.85 22.58 21.00
N ASN A 30 -17.72 22.75 21.99
CA ASN A 30 -18.85 21.86 22.29
C ASN A 30 -18.47 20.40 22.58
N LEU A 31 -17.24 20.16 23.06
CA LEU A 31 -16.77 18.85 23.49
C LEU A 31 -16.84 18.71 25.02
N GLU A 32 -17.48 17.65 25.49
CA GLU A 32 -17.42 17.20 26.88
C GLU A 32 -16.73 15.83 26.94
N ILE A 33 -15.82 15.65 27.88
CA ILE A 33 -15.10 14.38 28.07
C ILE A 33 -15.35 13.85 29.48
N GLY A 34 -15.38 12.52 29.63
CA GLY A 34 -15.41 11.82 30.89
C GLY A 34 -14.30 10.78 30.95
N LEU A 35 -13.92 10.36 32.16
CA LEU A 35 -12.92 9.32 32.37
C LEU A 35 -13.49 8.24 33.28
N ARG A 36 -13.74 7.07 32.71
CA ARG A 36 -14.01 5.84 33.45
C ARG A 36 -12.80 4.92 33.38
N VAL A 37 -12.48 4.30 34.50
CA VAL A 37 -11.32 3.40 34.63
C VAL A 37 -11.80 2.09 35.25
N TYR A 38 -11.25 0.98 34.79
CA TYR A 38 -11.50 -0.35 35.32
C TYR A 38 -10.21 -1.02 35.78
N GLY A 39 -10.32 -1.95 36.72
CA GLY A 39 -9.19 -2.76 37.19
C GLY A 39 -8.10 -1.95 37.91
N HIS A 40 -8.42 -0.78 38.48
CA HIS A 40 -7.46 0.08 39.18
C HIS A 40 -7.74 0.20 40.68
N GLN A 41 -8.90 -0.27 41.16
CA GLN A 41 -9.29 -0.15 42.56
C GLN A 41 -8.77 -1.34 43.39
N SER A 42 -8.96 -2.55 42.87
CA SER A 42 -8.76 -3.81 43.58
C SER A 42 -7.59 -4.61 42.99
N PRO A 43 -6.68 -5.19 43.80
CA PRO A 43 -5.64 -6.09 43.27
C PRO A 43 -6.21 -7.46 42.90
N VAL A 44 -5.68 -8.09 41.85
CA VAL A 44 -5.95 -9.52 41.56
C VAL A 44 -5.10 -10.41 42.45
N THR A 45 -5.71 -11.46 43.02
CA THR A 45 -5.00 -12.54 43.70
C THR A 45 -5.51 -13.90 43.21
N ALA A 46 -4.82 -14.99 43.54
CA ALA A 46 -5.21 -16.33 43.12
C ALA A 46 -6.63 -16.75 43.58
N THR A 47 -7.21 -16.07 44.56
CA THR A 47 -8.53 -16.38 45.13
C THR A 47 -9.52 -15.23 45.04
N PHE A 48 -9.15 -14.11 44.40
CA PHE A 48 -9.98 -12.92 44.35
C PHE A 48 -9.80 -12.15 43.04
N GLU A 49 -10.91 -11.97 42.34
CA GLU A 49 -11.05 -11.15 41.14
C GLU A 49 -12.28 -10.24 41.32
N ASP A 50 -12.06 -8.92 41.22
CA ASP A 50 -13.14 -7.94 41.37
C ASP A 50 -13.75 -7.58 40.02
N CYS A 51 -14.78 -8.34 39.63
CA CYS A 51 -15.52 -8.06 38.40
C CYS A 51 -16.42 -6.81 38.47
N ASN A 52 -16.48 -6.12 39.61
CA ASN A 52 -17.19 -4.84 39.74
C ASN A 52 -16.23 -3.64 39.72
N ASP A 53 -14.92 -3.85 39.54
CA ASP A 53 -13.90 -2.80 39.50
C ASP A 53 -14.01 -1.94 38.22
N THR A 54 -14.98 -1.03 38.22
CA THR A 54 -15.20 -0.01 37.19
C THR A 54 -15.78 1.25 37.81
N LYS A 55 -15.12 2.39 37.59
CA LYS A 55 -15.51 3.66 38.22
C LYS A 55 -15.38 4.84 37.28
N LEU A 56 -16.41 5.68 37.27
CA LEU A 56 -16.34 7.03 36.70
C LEU A 56 -15.47 7.87 37.62
N GLU A 57 -14.24 8.10 37.19
CA GLU A 57 -13.23 8.82 37.96
C GLU A 57 -13.33 10.32 37.74
N VAL A 58 -13.71 10.74 36.53
CA VAL A 58 -14.04 12.13 36.22
C VAL A 58 -15.34 12.15 35.42
N PRO A 59 -16.43 12.75 35.94
CA PRO A 59 -17.69 12.85 35.22
C PRO A 59 -17.58 13.81 34.03
N PHE A 60 -18.53 13.70 33.09
CA PHE A 60 -18.67 14.66 32.00
C PHE A 60 -18.91 16.07 32.55
N GLY A 61 -18.21 17.05 31.99
CA GLY A 61 -18.37 18.43 32.37
C GLY A 61 -17.59 19.39 31.48
N LYS A 62 -17.97 20.66 31.50
CA LYS A 62 -17.28 21.71 30.76
C LYS A 62 -15.92 21.99 31.39
N ASN A 63 -14.89 22.14 30.57
CA ASN A 63 -13.52 22.52 30.99
C ASN A 63 -12.86 21.59 32.03
N ASN A 64 -13.25 20.31 32.08
CA ASN A 64 -12.69 19.32 33.02
C ASN A 64 -11.39 18.66 32.51
N PHE A 65 -10.81 19.11 31.39
CA PHE A 65 -9.60 18.53 30.77
C PHE A 65 -8.43 18.38 31.75
N ASN A 66 -8.18 19.38 32.59
CA ASN A 66 -7.10 19.33 33.59
C ASN A 66 -7.35 18.26 34.67
N GLU A 67 -8.60 18.08 35.08
CA GLU A 67 -8.99 17.06 36.06
C GLU A 67 -8.78 15.65 35.48
N VAL A 68 -9.24 15.43 34.24
CA VAL A 68 -9.01 14.19 33.48
C VAL A 68 -7.51 13.89 33.37
N LYS A 69 -6.71 14.86 32.94
CA LYS A 69 -5.26 14.70 32.79
C LYS A 69 -4.56 14.36 34.11
N ASN A 70 -4.91 15.05 35.20
CA ASN A 70 -4.35 14.77 36.52
C ASN A 70 -4.75 13.37 37.00
N ARG A 71 -6.00 12.99 36.78
CA ARG A 71 -6.48 11.66 37.16
C ARG A 71 -5.77 10.56 36.39
N ILE A 72 -5.62 10.69 35.07
CA ILE A 72 -4.88 9.75 34.22
C ILE A 72 -3.49 9.46 34.79
N LYS A 73 -2.73 10.51 35.12
CA LYS A 73 -1.36 10.36 35.65
C LYS A 73 -1.31 9.54 36.95
N SER A 74 -2.35 9.65 37.79
CA SER A 74 -2.45 8.98 39.10
C SER A 74 -2.91 7.51 39.07
N ILE A 75 -3.36 6.99 37.92
CA ILE A 75 -3.92 5.63 37.82
C ILE A 75 -2.81 4.59 37.95
N TYR A 76 -3.08 3.45 38.59
CA TYR A 76 -2.17 2.30 38.58
C TYR A 76 -2.95 1.06 38.15
N ALA A 77 -2.34 0.20 37.34
CA ALA A 77 -2.95 -1.06 36.94
C ALA A 77 -2.79 -2.11 38.05
N LYS A 78 -3.90 -2.56 38.64
CA LYS A 78 -3.92 -3.47 39.81
C LYS A 78 -4.71 -4.76 39.59
N GLY A 79 -5.84 -4.65 38.90
CA GLY A 79 -6.99 -5.54 38.99
C GLY A 79 -7.36 -6.26 37.70
N THR A 80 -8.55 -6.87 37.74
CA THR A 80 -9.17 -7.66 36.67
C THR A 80 -9.67 -6.76 35.53
N THR A 81 -10.06 -7.36 34.40
CA THR A 81 -10.53 -6.65 33.19
C THR A 81 -12.05 -6.84 32.95
N PRO A 82 -12.93 -6.10 33.65
CA PRO A 82 -14.39 -6.16 33.48
C PRO A 82 -14.88 -5.23 32.35
N ILE A 83 -14.59 -5.56 31.08
CA ILE A 83 -14.89 -4.71 29.91
C ILE A 83 -16.40 -4.56 29.72
N ALA A 84 -17.16 -5.65 29.75
CA ALA A 84 -18.60 -5.66 29.50
C ALA A 84 -19.35 -4.77 30.49
N ARG A 85 -19.04 -4.88 31.79
CA ARG A 85 -19.63 -4.00 32.82
C ARG A 85 -19.18 -2.56 32.68
N SER A 86 -17.93 -2.32 32.30
CA SER A 86 -17.41 -0.98 32.07
C SER A 86 -18.09 -0.30 30.88
N LEU A 87 -18.37 -1.03 29.79
CA LEU A 87 -19.11 -0.53 28.64
C LEU A 87 -20.55 -0.21 29.00
N GLU A 88 -21.22 -1.08 29.76
CA GLU A 88 -22.59 -0.82 30.22
C GLU A 88 -22.66 0.42 31.13
N ALA A 89 -21.73 0.54 32.09
CA ALA A 89 -21.66 1.69 32.98
C ALA A 89 -21.29 2.98 32.25
N ALA A 90 -20.33 2.93 31.31
CA ALA A 90 -19.94 4.07 30.49
C ALA A 90 -21.10 4.61 29.65
N ALA A 91 -21.96 3.73 29.13
CA ALA A 91 -23.15 4.15 28.40
C ALA A 91 -24.17 4.89 29.29
N ALA A 92 -24.20 4.59 30.59
CA ALA A 92 -25.05 5.27 31.57
C ALA A 92 -24.44 6.59 32.09
N ASP A 93 -23.15 6.84 31.85
CA ASP A 93 -22.47 8.05 32.31
C ASP A 93 -22.75 9.28 31.42
N PHE A 94 -23.29 9.09 30.20
CA PHE A 94 -23.58 10.19 29.29
C PHE A 94 -24.72 11.09 29.83
N PRO A 95 -24.54 12.42 29.83
CA PRO A 95 -25.51 13.34 30.45
C PRO A 95 -26.84 13.44 29.68
N ASN A 96 -26.83 13.20 28.36
CA ASN A 96 -28.02 13.17 27.52
C ASN A 96 -27.80 12.28 26.27
N ASN A 97 -28.90 11.97 25.57
CA ASN A 97 -28.89 11.23 24.30
C ASN A 97 -29.04 12.13 23.05
N GLU A 98 -29.04 13.46 23.25
CA GLU A 98 -29.17 14.43 22.16
C GLU A 98 -27.82 14.68 21.46
N SER A 99 -26.72 14.54 22.21
CA SER A 99 -25.34 14.61 21.71
C SER A 99 -24.87 13.31 21.04
N ARG A 100 -23.81 13.42 20.21
CA ARG A 100 -23.09 12.26 19.68
C ARG A 100 -22.20 11.69 20.78
N ASN A 101 -22.55 10.52 21.30
CA ASN A 101 -21.84 9.87 22.38
C ASN A 101 -20.80 8.90 21.80
N VAL A 102 -19.55 8.97 22.26
CA VAL A 102 -18.47 8.09 21.78
C VAL A 102 -17.76 7.49 22.97
N ILE A 103 -17.55 6.18 22.94
CA ILE A 103 -16.74 5.48 23.95
C ILE A 103 -15.45 5.05 23.26
N ILE A 104 -14.31 5.50 23.79
CA ILE A 104 -13.00 5.00 23.37
C ILE A 104 -12.52 4.04 24.46
N LEU A 105 -12.60 2.74 24.18
CA LEU A 105 -12.11 1.67 25.03
C LEU A 105 -10.64 1.41 24.69
N ILE A 106 -9.77 1.50 25.70
CA ILE A 106 -8.36 1.14 25.59
C ILE A 106 -8.14 -0.05 26.51
N THR A 107 -7.70 -1.18 25.95
CA THR A 107 -7.47 -2.42 26.68
C THR A 107 -6.19 -3.09 26.21
N ASP A 108 -5.58 -3.89 27.08
CA ASP A 108 -4.42 -4.72 26.73
C ASP A 108 -4.66 -6.22 26.95
N GLY A 109 -5.92 -6.59 27.18
CA GLY A 109 -6.33 -7.96 27.44
C GLY A 109 -7.81 -8.21 27.10
N LEU A 110 -8.18 -9.48 27.26
CA LEU A 110 -9.55 -9.96 27.12
C LEU A 110 -10.40 -9.66 28.34
N GLU A 111 -11.72 -9.68 28.14
CA GLU A 111 -12.68 -9.83 29.23
C GLU A 111 -12.29 -11.02 30.13
N ALA A 112 -12.16 -10.75 31.42
CA ALA A 112 -11.81 -11.75 32.42
C ALA A 112 -13.00 -12.15 33.31
N CYS A 113 -14.16 -11.55 33.10
CA CYS A 113 -15.38 -11.77 33.89
C CYS A 113 -16.50 -12.43 33.06
N ASP A 114 -17.59 -12.84 33.73
CA ASP A 114 -18.65 -13.68 33.15
C ASP A 114 -19.56 -13.00 32.10
N ASN A 115 -19.38 -11.70 31.85
CA ASN A 115 -20.26 -10.95 30.95
C ASN A 115 -19.63 -10.83 29.55
N ASP A 116 -20.33 -11.29 28.52
CA ASP A 116 -19.88 -11.15 27.13
C ASP A 116 -19.98 -9.69 26.65
N PRO A 117 -18.84 -9.03 26.31
CA PRO A 117 -18.83 -7.66 25.79
C PRO A 117 -19.67 -7.47 24.53
N CYS A 118 -19.78 -8.49 23.67
CA CYS A 118 -20.57 -8.46 22.44
C CYS A 118 -22.07 -8.29 22.74
N VAL A 119 -22.56 -9.00 23.75
CA VAL A 119 -23.97 -8.95 24.15
C VAL A 119 -24.31 -7.57 24.66
N ILE A 120 -23.41 -6.95 25.44
CA ILE A 120 -23.59 -5.59 25.95
C ILE A 120 -23.53 -4.58 24.81
N ALA A 121 -22.54 -4.64 23.94
CA ALA A 121 -22.43 -3.70 22.82
C ALA A 121 -23.66 -3.77 21.89
N LYS A 122 -24.19 -4.97 21.64
CA LYS A 122 -25.44 -5.14 20.90
C LYS A 122 -26.63 -4.50 21.63
N LYS A 123 -26.77 -4.71 22.94
CA LYS A 123 -27.82 -4.07 23.75
C LYS A 123 -27.72 -2.54 23.72
N LEU A 124 -26.51 -1.98 23.71
CA LEU A 124 -26.30 -0.53 23.62
C LEU A 124 -26.75 0.02 22.26
N LYS A 125 -26.44 -0.70 21.18
CA LYS A 125 -26.88 -0.37 19.82
C LYS A 125 -28.40 -0.48 19.67
N ASP A 126 -29.01 -1.53 20.23
CA ASP A 126 -30.45 -1.79 20.16
C ASP A 126 -31.28 -0.79 20.98
N LYS A 127 -30.69 -0.17 22.01
CA LYS A 127 -31.34 0.85 22.86
C LYS A 127 -31.33 2.26 22.23
N ASP A 128 -30.97 2.40 20.95
CA ASP A 128 -30.77 3.68 20.24
C ASP A 128 -29.81 4.65 20.97
N VAL A 129 -28.95 4.12 21.83
CA VAL A 129 -27.88 4.91 22.43
C VAL A 129 -26.88 5.11 21.31
N LYS A 130 -26.73 6.35 20.83
CA LYS A 130 -25.80 6.75 19.75
C LYS A 130 -24.34 6.67 20.20
N VAL A 131 -23.94 5.52 20.73
CA VAL A 131 -22.63 5.22 21.26
C VAL A 131 -21.87 4.42 20.22
N THR A 132 -20.74 4.96 19.77
CA THR A 132 -19.80 4.22 18.93
C THR A 132 -18.61 3.81 19.78
N PRO A 133 -18.47 2.52 20.14
CA PRO A 133 -17.28 2.03 20.80
C PRO A 133 -16.13 1.94 19.80
N PHE A 134 -14.97 2.47 20.18
CA PHE A 134 -13.70 2.23 19.50
C PHE A 134 -12.79 1.47 20.44
N VAL A 135 -12.23 0.35 19.99
CA VAL A 135 -11.35 -0.49 20.81
C VAL A 135 -9.92 -0.32 20.31
N ILE A 136 -9.02 0.08 21.20
CA ILE A 136 -7.59 0.14 20.92
C ILE A 136 -6.89 -0.91 21.80
N GLY A 137 -6.39 -1.96 21.15
CA GLY A 137 -5.65 -3.04 21.78
C GLY A 137 -4.17 -2.70 21.92
N LEU A 138 -3.62 -2.80 23.13
CA LEU A 138 -2.19 -2.55 23.38
C LEU A 138 -1.41 -3.87 23.43
N GLY A 139 -0.78 -4.24 22.31
CA GLY A 139 0.02 -5.46 22.20
C GLY A 139 -0.77 -6.73 22.51
N MET A 140 -1.96 -6.85 21.94
CA MET A 140 -2.82 -8.04 22.05
C MET A 140 -2.57 -9.00 20.88
N ASP A 141 -2.82 -10.28 21.10
CA ASP A 141 -2.72 -11.30 20.03
C ASP A 141 -3.91 -11.17 19.05
N LEU A 142 -3.63 -11.25 17.75
CA LEU A 142 -4.61 -11.15 16.65
C LEU A 142 -5.72 -12.21 16.73
N SER A 143 -5.49 -13.34 17.40
CA SER A 143 -6.50 -14.39 17.64
C SER A 143 -7.71 -13.90 18.47
N TYR A 144 -7.60 -12.75 19.12
CA TYR A 144 -8.66 -12.16 19.93
C TYR A 144 -9.55 -11.15 19.19
N LEU A 145 -9.23 -10.83 17.93
CA LEU A 145 -9.98 -9.88 17.10
C LEU A 145 -11.47 -10.23 16.95
N GLU A 146 -11.77 -11.52 16.71
CA GLU A 146 -13.15 -11.97 16.52
C GLU A 146 -14.05 -11.65 17.73
N LYS A 147 -13.46 -11.61 18.93
CA LYS A 147 -14.19 -11.34 20.17
C LYS A 147 -14.54 -9.86 20.38
N PHE A 148 -13.91 -8.93 19.65
CA PHE A 148 -14.19 -7.49 19.76
C PHE A 148 -14.90 -6.89 18.54
N ASN A 149 -14.98 -7.62 17.42
CA ASN A 149 -15.66 -7.17 16.19
C ASN A 149 -17.13 -6.78 16.40
N CYS A 150 -17.78 -7.38 17.39
CA CYS A 150 -19.15 -7.09 17.78
C CYS A 150 -19.32 -5.74 18.51
N ILE A 151 -18.25 -5.18 19.09
CA ILE A 151 -18.30 -3.98 19.93
C ILE A 151 -18.15 -2.72 19.08
N GLY A 152 -17.33 -2.76 18.03
CA GLY A 152 -17.16 -1.62 17.13
C GLY A 152 -15.87 -1.69 16.33
N ASN A 153 -15.34 -0.53 15.96
CA ASN A 153 -14.08 -0.44 15.22
C ASN A 153 -12.91 -0.79 16.15
N TYR A 154 -12.10 -1.76 15.74
CA TYR A 154 -10.89 -2.19 16.47
C TYR A 154 -9.63 -1.68 15.76
N ALA A 155 -8.66 -1.21 16.53
CA ALA A 155 -7.32 -0.88 16.07
C ALA A 155 -6.30 -1.58 16.98
N ASP A 156 -5.37 -2.32 16.38
CA ASP A 156 -4.24 -2.90 17.12
C ASP A 156 -3.07 -1.93 17.19
N ALA A 157 -2.41 -1.87 18.32
CA ALA A 157 -1.27 -1.02 18.56
C ALA A 157 -0.15 -1.78 19.29
N GLU A 158 0.71 -2.42 18.50
CA GLU A 158 1.88 -3.16 19.00
C GLU A 158 3.04 -2.24 19.43
N THR A 159 3.05 -0.99 18.95
CA THR A 159 4.08 0.01 19.26
C THR A 159 3.46 1.30 19.77
N LYS A 160 4.26 2.11 20.47
CA LYS A 160 3.83 3.45 20.93
C LYS A 160 3.38 4.33 19.76
N ASP A 161 4.10 4.29 18.64
CA ASP A 161 3.76 5.09 17.45
C ASP A 161 2.47 4.61 16.81
N ALA A 162 2.27 3.29 16.70
CA ALA A 162 1.01 2.72 16.21
C ALA A 162 -0.16 3.13 17.13
N PHE A 163 0.06 3.14 18.44
CA PHE A 163 -0.94 3.57 19.41
C PHE A 163 -1.29 5.05 19.27
N GLU A 164 -0.29 5.92 19.12
CA GLU A 164 -0.49 7.35 18.89
C GLU A 164 -1.31 7.60 17.61
N GLN A 165 -0.98 6.92 16.51
CA GLN A 165 -1.72 7.05 15.26
C GLN A 165 -3.15 6.51 15.35
N ALA A 166 -3.34 5.37 16.00
CA ALA A 166 -4.66 4.78 16.24
C ALA A 166 -5.54 5.74 17.05
N LEU A 167 -5.02 6.25 18.17
CA LEU A 167 -5.74 7.17 19.04
C LEU A 167 -6.09 8.48 18.32
N LYS A 168 -5.14 9.08 17.60
CA LYS A 168 -5.38 10.29 16.79
C LYS A 168 -6.46 10.07 15.74
N THR A 169 -6.44 8.92 15.07
CA THR A 169 -7.43 8.56 14.04
C THR A 169 -8.81 8.37 14.66
N VAL A 170 -8.90 7.64 15.78
CA VAL A 170 -10.16 7.40 16.49
C VAL A 170 -10.75 8.71 16.99
N VAL A 171 -9.96 9.57 17.63
CA VAL A 171 -10.40 10.88 18.10
C VAL A 171 -10.86 11.75 16.94
N SER A 172 -10.11 11.77 15.83
CA SER A 172 -10.53 12.50 14.62
C SER A 172 -11.85 11.95 14.06
N LYS A 173 -12.05 10.62 14.02
CA LYS A 173 -13.32 9.98 13.61
C LYS A 173 -14.47 10.22 14.59
N ALA A 174 -14.17 10.37 15.87
CA ALA A 174 -15.14 10.68 16.91
C ALA A 174 -15.63 12.13 16.79
N LEU A 175 -14.71 13.06 16.53
CA LEU A 175 -14.97 14.48 16.36
C LEU A 175 -15.58 14.83 15.00
N LEU A 176 -15.20 14.11 13.94
CA LEU A 176 -15.64 14.38 12.58
C LEU A 176 -16.78 13.42 12.22
N ASN A 177 -17.90 13.98 11.79
CA ASN A 177 -19.03 13.20 11.27
C ASN A 177 -18.82 12.81 9.79
N THR A 178 -17.76 13.32 9.16
CA THR A 178 -17.48 13.16 7.74
C THR A 178 -16.32 12.18 7.56
N THR A 179 -16.63 11.03 6.96
CA THR A 179 -15.63 10.04 6.58
C THR A 179 -15.72 9.77 5.08
N ALA A 180 -14.69 9.19 4.51
CA ALA A 180 -14.67 8.79 3.11
C ALA A 180 -14.03 7.41 2.95
N GLN A 181 -14.42 6.70 1.90
CA GLN A 181 -13.80 5.48 1.43
C GLN A 181 -13.55 5.66 -0.07
N ILE A 182 -12.36 5.28 -0.53
CA ILE A 182 -12.05 5.26 -1.96
C ILE A 182 -12.06 3.81 -2.39
N ASN A 183 -12.92 3.48 -3.33
CA ASN A 183 -13.03 2.15 -3.92
C ASN A 183 -12.23 2.13 -5.22
N LEU A 184 -11.19 1.31 -5.25
CA LEU A 184 -10.50 0.95 -6.47
C LEU A 184 -11.12 -0.34 -7.02
N ASN A 185 -11.90 -0.21 -8.09
CA ASN A 185 -12.72 -1.30 -8.61
C ASN A 185 -11.96 -2.14 -9.64
N ASP A 186 -12.17 -3.46 -9.57
CA ASP A 186 -11.76 -4.42 -10.58
C ASP A 186 -12.69 -4.42 -11.81
N ILE A 187 -12.43 -5.31 -12.77
CA ILE A 187 -13.24 -5.40 -14.00
C ILE A 187 -14.69 -5.83 -13.75
N LYS A 188 -15.00 -6.39 -12.57
CA LYS A 188 -16.34 -6.79 -12.14
C LYS A 188 -17.03 -5.70 -11.31
N GLY A 189 -16.40 -4.54 -11.11
CA GLY A 189 -16.91 -3.47 -10.28
C GLY A 189 -16.75 -3.71 -8.78
N GLN A 190 -15.93 -4.67 -8.36
CA GLN A 190 -15.68 -4.99 -6.95
C GLN A 190 -14.48 -4.19 -6.43
N PRO A 191 -14.54 -3.63 -5.21
CA PRO A 191 -13.49 -2.78 -4.66
C PRO A 191 -12.30 -3.59 -4.11
N SER A 192 -11.65 -4.37 -4.97
CA SER A 192 -10.58 -5.31 -4.58
C SER A 192 -9.18 -4.84 -4.97
N GLU A 193 -9.05 -3.75 -5.71
CA GLU A 193 -7.74 -3.23 -6.10
C GLU A 193 -7.09 -2.47 -4.94
N THR A 194 -5.79 -2.66 -4.78
CA THR A 194 -5.04 -2.12 -3.63
C THR A 194 -3.56 -1.95 -3.96
N ASP A 195 -2.82 -1.39 -3.01
CA ASP A 195 -1.36 -1.16 -3.03
C ASP A 195 -0.95 -0.13 -4.09
N VAL A 196 -1.80 0.87 -4.31
CA VAL A 196 -1.57 1.96 -5.25
C VAL A 196 -1.59 3.30 -4.54
N THR A 197 -0.59 4.13 -4.82
CA THR A 197 -0.51 5.49 -4.29
C THR A 197 -1.60 6.38 -4.90
N MET A 198 -2.29 7.12 -4.04
CA MET A 198 -3.35 8.07 -4.38
C MET A 198 -2.95 9.48 -3.94
N PHE A 199 -3.15 10.45 -4.82
CA PHE A 199 -3.02 11.86 -4.51
C PHE A 199 -4.39 12.53 -4.58
N LEU A 200 -4.75 13.29 -3.55
CA LEU A 200 -5.91 14.17 -3.58
C LEU A 200 -5.43 15.62 -3.60
N TYR A 201 -5.70 16.30 -4.70
CA TYR A 201 -5.46 17.72 -4.86
C TYR A 201 -6.74 18.49 -4.54
N LYS A 202 -6.61 19.75 -4.13
CA LYS A 202 -7.76 20.67 -4.14
C LYS A 202 -8.27 20.80 -5.57
N ALA A 203 -9.58 20.66 -5.77
CA ALA A 203 -10.15 20.60 -7.11
C ALA A 203 -9.80 21.82 -7.96
N GLY A 204 -9.35 21.58 -9.19
CA GLY A 204 -8.94 22.61 -10.14
C GLY A 204 -7.59 23.26 -9.86
N THR A 205 -6.81 22.78 -8.89
CA THR A 205 -5.48 23.34 -8.55
C THR A 205 -4.42 22.24 -8.47
N SER A 206 -3.15 22.64 -8.34
CA SER A 206 -2.02 21.74 -8.09
C SER A 206 -1.68 21.62 -6.59
N GLU A 207 -2.55 22.10 -5.71
CA GLU A 207 -2.35 22.06 -4.26
C GLU A 207 -2.64 20.64 -3.73
N LEU A 208 -1.59 19.89 -3.40
CA LEU A 208 -1.70 18.54 -2.85
C LEU A 208 -2.19 18.61 -1.40
N LYS A 209 -3.34 17.99 -1.12
CA LYS A 209 -3.96 17.96 0.21
C LYS A 209 -3.65 16.67 0.96
N TYR A 210 -3.75 15.55 0.26
CA TYR A 210 -3.52 14.24 0.87
C TYR A 210 -2.74 13.31 -0.06
N THR A 211 -1.93 12.46 0.58
CA THR A 211 -1.22 11.37 -0.04
C THR A 211 -1.53 10.10 0.74
N PHE A 212 -2.04 9.09 0.06
CA PHE A 212 -2.35 7.80 0.65
C PHE A 212 -1.76 6.67 -0.19
N ILE A 213 -1.43 5.55 0.43
CA ILE A 213 -1.32 4.27 -0.28
C ILE A 213 -2.63 3.55 0.00
N HIS A 214 -3.36 3.17 -1.05
CA HIS A 214 -4.61 2.45 -0.90
C HIS A 214 -4.35 1.09 -0.25
N THR A 215 -5.16 0.75 0.74
CA THR A 215 -5.14 -0.56 1.41
C THR A 215 -6.57 -1.06 1.64
N LEU A 216 -6.71 -2.38 1.78
CA LEU A 216 -7.92 -3.00 2.30
C LEU A 216 -7.72 -3.26 3.80
N ASN A 217 -8.78 -3.05 4.59
CA ASN A 217 -8.80 -3.43 5.98
C ASN A 217 -8.79 -4.96 6.14
N GLN A 218 -8.71 -5.42 7.38
CA GLN A 218 -8.62 -6.85 7.71
C GLN A 218 -9.82 -7.69 7.24
N LEU A 219 -10.96 -7.05 6.92
CA LEU A 219 -12.17 -7.69 6.40
C LEU A 219 -12.22 -7.68 4.86
N GLY A 220 -11.19 -7.15 4.19
CA GLY A 220 -11.12 -7.05 2.74
C GLY A 220 -11.89 -5.87 2.14
N TYR A 221 -12.32 -4.90 2.96
CA TYR A 221 -12.97 -3.68 2.47
C TYR A 221 -11.98 -2.51 2.41
N PRO A 222 -12.11 -1.57 1.47
CA PRO A 222 -11.26 -0.39 1.45
C PRO A 222 -11.31 0.41 2.76
N ASP A 223 -10.16 0.95 3.16
CA ASP A 223 -10.02 1.67 4.42
C ASP A 223 -10.82 3.00 4.45
N THR A 224 -11.17 3.43 5.67
CA THR A 224 -11.91 4.66 5.94
C THR A 224 -10.96 5.83 6.21
N LEU A 225 -11.00 6.80 5.30
CA LEU A 225 -10.24 8.04 5.31
C LEU A 225 -11.04 9.20 5.92
N ILE A 226 -10.31 10.24 6.32
CA ILE A 226 -10.86 11.50 6.81
C ILE A 226 -10.46 12.61 5.84
N LEU A 227 -11.47 13.24 5.23
CA LEU A 227 -11.31 14.33 4.27
C LEU A 227 -12.07 15.55 4.76
N ASN A 228 -11.59 16.75 4.44
CA ASN A 228 -12.28 17.98 4.81
C ASN A 228 -13.53 18.17 3.93
N PRO A 229 -14.76 18.19 4.49
CA PRO A 229 -16.00 18.36 3.72
C PRO A 229 -16.17 19.73 3.07
N LEU A 230 -15.40 20.74 3.49
CA LEU A 230 -15.49 22.10 2.95
C LEU A 230 -14.72 22.28 1.64
N GLU A 231 -13.95 21.28 1.23
CA GLU A 231 -13.18 21.30 0.00
C GLU A 231 -13.70 20.25 -0.99
N LYS A 232 -13.47 20.52 -2.28
CA LYS A 232 -13.61 19.53 -3.35
C LYS A 232 -12.23 19.01 -3.75
N TYR A 233 -12.18 17.79 -4.26
CA TYR A 233 -10.91 17.12 -4.57
C TYR A 233 -10.81 16.60 -5.99
N ASP A 234 -9.60 16.65 -6.54
CA ASP A 234 -9.21 15.91 -7.73
C ASP A 234 -8.30 14.75 -7.29
N LEU A 235 -8.75 13.52 -7.54
CA LEU A 235 -8.06 12.29 -7.20
C LEU A 235 -7.22 11.80 -8.39
N VAL A 236 -5.95 11.50 -8.11
CA VAL A 236 -5.04 10.80 -9.03
C VAL A 236 -4.67 9.47 -8.41
N VAL A 237 -5.08 8.38 -9.06
CA VAL A 237 -4.65 7.02 -8.70
C VAL A 237 -3.43 6.69 -9.57
N ASN A 238 -2.29 6.45 -8.94
CA ASN A 238 -1.01 6.23 -9.62
C ASN A 238 -0.86 4.79 -10.16
N THR A 239 -1.88 4.29 -10.86
CA THR A 239 -1.78 3.10 -11.70
C THR A 239 -0.93 3.38 -12.94
N THR A 240 -0.65 2.32 -13.73
CA THR A 240 0.03 2.43 -15.03
C THR A 240 -0.92 1.99 -16.16
N PRO A 241 -1.49 2.90 -16.96
CA PRO A 241 -1.43 4.37 -16.87
C PRO A 241 -2.23 4.92 -15.67
N ARG A 242 -2.03 6.21 -15.35
CA ARG A 242 -2.72 6.89 -14.24
C ARG A 242 -4.21 7.05 -14.50
N VAL A 243 -5.02 6.88 -13.46
CA VAL A 243 -6.48 7.13 -13.50
C VAL A 243 -6.80 8.40 -12.71
N TYR A 244 -7.74 9.19 -13.23
CA TYR A 244 -8.12 10.48 -12.67
C TYR A 244 -9.61 10.51 -12.36
N LYS A 245 -9.98 11.15 -11.25
CA LYS A 245 -11.37 11.49 -10.93
C LYS A 245 -11.45 12.90 -10.38
N TYR A 246 -12.15 13.77 -11.09
CA TYR A 246 -12.17 15.20 -10.81
C TYR A 246 -13.43 15.63 -10.05
N ASN A 247 -13.33 16.78 -9.37
CA ASN A 247 -14.44 17.48 -8.72
C ASN A 247 -15.24 16.59 -7.75
N ILE A 248 -14.53 15.83 -6.92
CA ILE A 248 -15.10 14.99 -5.88
C ILE A 248 -15.61 15.89 -4.75
N GLU A 249 -16.90 15.78 -4.46
CA GLU A 249 -17.56 16.48 -3.35
C GLU A 249 -17.69 15.55 -2.15
N ILE A 250 -17.37 16.08 -0.97
CA ILE A 250 -17.49 15.34 0.30
C ILE A 250 -18.70 15.88 1.06
N LYS A 251 -19.73 15.04 1.21
CA LYS A 251 -20.94 15.36 1.93
C LYS A 251 -20.66 15.38 3.43
N ASN A 252 -20.90 16.53 4.05
CA ASN A 252 -20.71 16.73 5.47
C ASN A 252 -21.60 15.78 6.30
N ASN A 253 -21.09 15.34 7.43
CA ASN A 253 -21.76 14.46 8.39
C ASN A 253 -22.22 13.10 7.85
N THR A 254 -21.57 12.59 6.79
CA THR A 254 -21.90 11.29 6.21
C THR A 254 -20.64 10.49 5.87
N HIS A 255 -20.82 9.19 5.65
CA HIS A 255 -19.79 8.35 5.03
C HIS A 255 -19.87 8.49 3.51
N ASN A 256 -18.77 8.93 2.91
CA ASN A 256 -18.66 9.21 1.48
C ASN A 256 -17.99 8.04 0.76
N ILE A 257 -18.53 7.61 -0.37
CA ILE A 257 -17.95 6.54 -1.18
C ILE A 257 -17.49 7.13 -2.52
N ILE A 258 -16.21 6.96 -2.82
CA ILE A 258 -15.56 7.48 -4.04
C ILE A 258 -15.13 6.27 -4.88
N ASN A 259 -15.92 5.94 -5.91
CA ASN A 259 -15.60 4.83 -6.81
C ASN A 259 -14.66 5.25 -7.95
N VAL A 260 -13.61 4.48 -8.21
CA VAL A 260 -12.69 4.64 -9.34
C VAL A 260 -12.43 3.27 -9.95
N ASP A 261 -12.68 3.13 -11.24
CA ASP A 261 -12.39 1.88 -11.94
C ASP A 261 -10.90 1.83 -12.30
N SER A 262 -10.21 0.84 -11.74
CA SER A 262 -8.78 0.66 -11.92
C SER A 262 -8.41 -0.83 -11.98
N PRO A 263 -9.03 -1.61 -12.89
CA PRO A 263 -8.76 -3.03 -13.01
C PRO A 263 -7.30 -3.26 -13.37
N GLN A 264 -6.59 -4.12 -12.65
CA GLN A 264 -5.16 -4.32 -12.86
C GLN A 264 -4.76 -5.78 -13.05
N GLY A 265 -3.68 -5.98 -13.79
CA GLY A 265 -2.95 -7.23 -13.92
C GLY A 265 -1.44 -7.00 -13.84
N PHE A 266 -0.68 -8.08 -13.92
CA PHE A 266 0.78 -8.02 -13.92
C PHE A 266 1.35 -8.36 -15.29
N LEU A 267 2.48 -7.75 -15.63
CA LEU A 267 3.25 -8.09 -16.83
C LEU A 267 4.67 -8.43 -16.41
N LYS A 268 5.17 -9.57 -16.90
CA LYS A 268 6.53 -10.03 -16.63
C LYS A 268 7.17 -10.60 -17.88
N VAL A 269 8.25 -9.96 -18.33
CA VAL A 269 9.09 -10.45 -19.42
C VAL A 269 10.20 -11.31 -18.82
N ARG A 270 10.46 -12.49 -19.41
CA ARG A 270 11.52 -13.40 -18.94
C ARG A 270 12.23 -14.12 -20.08
N PHE A 271 13.47 -14.52 -19.82
CA PHE A 271 14.22 -15.39 -20.71
C PHE A 271 13.93 -16.86 -20.42
N LEU A 272 13.64 -17.63 -21.46
CA LEU A 272 13.62 -19.09 -21.39
C LEU A 272 15.06 -19.61 -21.32
N ASN A 273 15.31 -20.49 -20.34
CA ASN A 273 16.57 -21.22 -20.18
C ASN A 273 17.82 -20.32 -20.12
N ALA A 274 17.73 -19.13 -19.51
CA ALA A 274 18.89 -18.25 -19.38
C ALA A 274 19.97 -18.88 -18.49
N ALA A 275 21.18 -19.06 -19.02
CA ALA A 275 22.30 -19.61 -18.25
C ALA A 275 22.88 -18.62 -17.22
N LYS A 276 22.53 -17.33 -17.34
CA LYS A 276 22.95 -16.24 -16.47
C LYS A 276 21.95 -15.07 -16.57
N PRO A 277 21.94 -14.12 -15.63
CA PRO A 277 21.12 -12.92 -15.77
C PRO A 277 21.60 -12.07 -16.95
N TYR A 278 20.65 -11.70 -17.81
CA TYR A 278 20.85 -10.75 -18.90
C TYR A 278 20.09 -9.46 -18.59
N GLN A 279 20.77 -8.33 -18.71
CA GLN A 279 20.23 -7.01 -18.36
C GLN A 279 19.75 -6.33 -19.64
N PHE A 280 18.47 -6.48 -19.95
CA PHE A 280 17.81 -5.71 -21.00
C PHE A 280 16.58 -5.02 -20.41
N GLU A 281 16.24 -3.90 -21.02
CA GLU A 281 15.06 -3.12 -20.70
C GLU A 281 13.95 -3.40 -21.74
N VAL A 282 12.73 -3.25 -21.27
CA VAL A 282 11.50 -3.41 -22.04
C VAL A 282 10.75 -2.09 -21.96
N ARG A 283 10.60 -1.43 -23.10
CA ARG A 283 9.75 -0.26 -23.22
C ARG A 283 8.31 -0.72 -23.45
N ILE A 284 7.40 -0.19 -22.65
CA ILE A 284 5.99 -0.57 -22.67
C ILE A 284 5.15 0.66 -23.01
N THR A 285 4.21 0.47 -23.93
CA THR A 285 3.31 1.51 -24.44
C THR A 285 1.90 0.94 -24.53
N GLU A 286 0.87 1.77 -24.39
CA GLU A 286 -0.50 1.35 -24.72
C GLU A 286 -0.62 1.08 -26.22
N ASN A 287 -1.50 0.16 -26.62
CA ASN A 287 -1.59 -0.27 -28.01
C ASN A 287 -1.82 0.88 -29.02
N ALA A 288 -2.59 1.91 -28.62
CA ALA A 288 -2.91 3.05 -29.47
C ALA A 288 -1.95 4.25 -29.29
N SER A 289 -0.98 4.17 -28.37
CA SER A 289 -0.11 5.28 -27.99
C SER A 289 1.35 5.01 -28.36
N GLN A 290 2.08 6.08 -28.68
CA GLN A 290 3.54 6.03 -28.88
C GLN A 290 4.29 6.49 -27.61
N THR A 291 3.58 6.98 -26.60
CA THR A 291 4.18 7.45 -25.36
C THR A 291 4.59 6.27 -24.49
N THR A 292 5.85 6.24 -24.07
CA THR A 292 6.34 5.26 -23.11
C THR A 292 5.58 5.40 -21.79
N LEU A 293 4.89 4.33 -21.38
CA LEU A 293 4.28 4.26 -20.05
C LEU A 293 5.28 3.83 -19.00
N ASN A 294 6.09 2.81 -19.32
CA ASN A 294 7.08 2.26 -18.40
C ASN A 294 8.30 1.71 -19.15
N THR A 295 9.42 1.68 -18.46
CA THR A 295 10.64 0.98 -18.86
C THR A 295 10.97 -0.05 -17.79
N GLN A 296 10.63 -1.32 -18.04
CA GLN A 296 10.73 -2.42 -17.10
C GLN A 296 11.99 -3.26 -17.38
N LYS A 297 12.69 -3.76 -16.37
CA LYS A 297 13.78 -4.71 -16.61
C LYS A 297 13.24 -6.12 -16.78
N ILE A 298 13.92 -6.92 -17.60
CA ILE A 298 13.57 -8.33 -17.75
C ILE A 298 13.71 -9.04 -16.40
N GLY A 299 12.67 -9.79 -16.02
CA GLY A 299 12.57 -10.51 -14.75
C GLY A 299 11.75 -9.80 -13.68
N GLU A 300 11.57 -8.48 -13.77
CA GLU A 300 10.68 -7.71 -12.90
C GLU A 300 9.21 -7.98 -13.23
N SER A 301 8.33 -7.70 -12.28
CA SER A 301 6.88 -7.88 -12.41
C SER A 301 6.20 -6.58 -12.00
N ASP A 302 5.64 -5.86 -12.95
CA ASP A 302 4.99 -4.57 -12.71
C ASP A 302 3.49 -4.67 -12.95
N LYS A 303 2.74 -3.79 -12.29
CA LYS A 303 1.27 -3.73 -12.35
C LYS A 303 0.83 -2.73 -13.42
N TYR A 304 -0.11 -3.14 -14.26
CA TYR A 304 -0.69 -2.34 -15.33
C TYR A 304 -2.20 -2.44 -15.28
N LEU A 305 -2.90 -1.42 -15.78
CA LEU A 305 -4.34 -1.55 -16.00
C LEU A 305 -4.64 -2.70 -16.98
N VAL A 306 -5.83 -3.27 -16.89
CA VAL A 306 -6.30 -4.27 -17.86
C VAL A 306 -6.44 -3.60 -19.22
N GLY A 307 -5.83 -4.20 -20.24
CA GLY A 307 -5.80 -3.61 -21.57
C GLY A 307 -4.73 -4.23 -22.46
N LYS A 308 -4.58 -3.66 -23.67
CA LYS A 308 -3.65 -4.13 -24.69
C LYS A 308 -2.42 -3.24 -24.76
N TYR A 309 -1.24 -3.87 -24.74
CA TYR A 309 0.05 -3.19 -24.66
C TYR A 309 1.02 -3.65 -25.74
N ASN A 310 1.85 -2.72 -26.18
CA ASN A 310 2.98 -2.96 -27.08
C ASN A 310 4.28 -2.91 -26.28
N LEU A 311 5.07 -3.98 -26.41
CA LEU A 311 6.36 -4.16 -25.78
C LEU A 311 7.46 -4.06 -26.84
N GLU A 312 8.42 -3.19 -26.60
CA GLU A 312 9.67 -3.09 -27.34
C GLU A 312 10.82 -3.54 -26.43
N ILE A 313 11.29 -4.76 -26.64
CA ILE A 313 12.38 -5.35 -25.85
C ILE A 313 13.70 -4.96 -26.51
N LEU A 314 14.53 -4.22 -25.78
CA LEU A 314 15.76 -3.57 -26.27
C LEU A 314 16.95 -4.53 -26.47
N THR A 315 16.65 -5.74 -26.97
CA THR A 315 17.64 -6.72 -27.44
C THR A 315 18.12 -6.38 -28.86
N LEU A 316 19.10 -7.15 -29.37
CA LEU A 316 19.61 -7.02 -30.73
C LEU A 316 19.38 -8.31 -31.54
N PRO A 317 18.62 -8.29 -32.65
CA PRO A 317 17.69 -7.24 -33.05
C PRO A 317 16.60 -7.02 -31.99
N ARG A 318 15.93 -5.86 -32.06
CA ARG A 318 14.80 -5.54 -31.17
C ARG A 318 13.66 -6.53 -31.38
N ILE A 319 12.97 -6.87 -30.31
CA ILE A 319 11.79 -7.74 -30.35
C ILE A 319 10.57 -6.87 -30.04
N TYR A 320 9.55 -6.97 -30.89
CA TYR A 320 8.27 -6.27 -30.75
C TYR A 320 7.17 -7.29 -30.50
N ILE A 321 6.42 -7.13 -29.41
CA ILE A 321 5.34 -8.02 -29.01
C ILE A 321 4.14 -7.19 -28.60
N THR A 322 2.95 -7.61 -29.01
CA THR A 322 1.69 -7.06 -28.51
C THR A 322 1.00 -8.10 -27.63
N THR A 323 0.49 -7.70 -26.48
CA THR A 323 -0.14 -8.62 -25.52
C THR A 323 -1.27 -7.94 -24.74
N ASP A 324 -2.15 -8.76 -24.17
CA ASP A 324 -3.26 -8.32 -23.34
C ASP A 324 -2.93 -8.60 -21.86
N VAL A 325 -3.01 -7.56 -21.02
CA VAL A 325 -2.93 -7.70 -19.56
C VAL A 325 -4.34 -7.95 -19.05
N ASN A 326 -4.52 -9.05 -18.31
CA ASN A 326 -5.80 -9.49 -17.79
C ASN A 326 -5.91 -9.29 -16.27
N GLN A 327 -7.15 -9.18 -15.78
CA GLN A 327 -7.47 -8.92 -14.36
C GLN A 327 -6.80 -9.93 -13.42
N SER A 328 -6.11 -9.43 -12.40
CA SER A 328 -5.55 -10.20 -11.27
C SER A 328 -4.62 -11.36 -11.67
N VAL A 329 -4.09 -11.37 -12.90
CA VAL A 329 -3.19 -12.42 -13.38
C VAL A 329 -1.88 -11.85 -13.92
N THR A 330 -0.84 -12.67 -13.90
CA THR A 330 0.46 -12.34 -14.49
C THR A 330 0.55 -12.81 -15.93
N THR A 331 0.70 -11.86 -16.83
CA THR A 331 0.96 -12.08 -18.26
C THR A 331 2.47 -12.27 -18.45
N TYR A 332 2.87 -13.48 -18.87
CA TYR A 332 4.27 -13.82 -19.11
C TYR A 332 4.63 -13.66 -20.57
N ILE A 333 5.72 -12.94 -20.83
CA ILE A 333 6.32 -12.83 -22.16
C ILE A 333 7.65 -13.56 -22.17
N ASP A 334 7.67 -14.66 -22.90
CA ASP A 334 8.79 -15.60 -22.94
C ASP A 334 9.62 -15.37 -24.19
N ILE A 335 10.88 -14.98 -23.99
CA ILE A 335 11.85 -14.77 -25.07
C ILE A 335 13.07 -15.66 -24.90
N GLN A 336 13.76 -15.96 -26.00
CA GLN A 336 14.98 -16.77 -25.95
C GLN A 336 16.15 -15.98 -25.36
N ALA A 337 16.97 -16.62 -24.53
CA ALA A 337 18.20 -16.00 -24.05
C ALA A 337 19.14 -15.71 -25.24
N PRO A 338 19.83 -14.55 -25.27
CA PRO A 338 20.73 -14.23 -26.35
C PRO A 338 21.97 -15.14 -26.34
N GLY A 339 22.66 -15.18 -27.48
CA GLY A 339 24.03 -15.68 -27.57
C GLY A 339 25.03 -14.53 -27.61
N MET A 340 26.32 -14.88 -27.61
CA MET A 340 27.41 -13.91 -27.72
C MET A 340 28.15 -14.12 -29.04
N ILE A 341 28.41 -13.04 -29.77
CA ILE A 341 29.37 -13.02 -30.87
C ILE A 341 30.66 -12.38 -30.37
N ARG A 342 31.79 -13.01 -30.64
CA ARG A 342 33.13 -12.42 -30.49
C ARG A 342 33.81 -12.42 -31.85
N TYR A 343 34.38 -11.29 -32.24
CA TYR A 343 35.16 -11.19 -33.46
C TYR A 343 36.59 -10.73 -33.19
N SER A 344 37.51 -11.15 -34.04
CA SER A 344 38.92 -10.76 -34.02
C SER A 344 39.46 -10.67 -35.44
N SER A 345 40.30 -9.68 -35.71
CA SER A 345 40.97 -9.44 -36.99
C SER A 345 42.44 -9.04 -36.78
N GLY A 346 43.29 -9.34 -37.77
CA GLY A 346 44.71 -8.93 -37.72
C GLY A 346 44.90 -7.42 -37.82
N ASN A 347 44.06 -6.77 -38.63
CA ASN A 347 44.08 -5.33 -38.88
C ASN A 347 42.84 -4.63 -38.31
N PRO A 348 42.90 -3.33 -37.97
CA PRO A 348 41.73 -2.53 -37.62
C PRO A 348 40.67 -2.58 -38.72
N ILE A 349 39.43 -2.89 -38.36
CA ILE A 349 38.30 -2.98 -39.30
C ILE A 349 37.22 -1.95 -39.01
N VAL A 350 36.40 -1.69 -40.02
CA VAL A 350 35.10 -1.03 -39.92
C VAL A 350 34.07 -1.98 -40.54
N GLY A 351 32.86 -2.04 -39.98
CA GLY A 351 31.85 -2.95 -40.46
C GLY A 351 30.56 -2.91 -39.65
N GLN A 352 29.58 -3.67 -40.11
CA GLN A 352 28.24 -3.75 -39.55
C GLN A 352 27.73 -5.19 -39.57
N ILE A 353 26.80 -5.50 -38.68
CA ILE A 353 26.12 -6.79 -38.59
C ILE A 353 24.67 -6.61 -39.04
N PHE A 354 24.20 -7.55 -39.85
CA PHE A 354 22.86 -7.59 -40.42
C PHE A 354 22.18 -8.92 -40.10
N THR A 355 20.86 -8.92 -39.97
CA THR A 355 20.02 -10.12 -39.88
C THR A 355 19.06 -10.17 -41.07
N LYS A 356 18.58 -11.36 -41.43
CA LYS A 356 17.60 -11.50 -42.51
C LYS A 356 16.19 -11.54 -41.91
N ASN A 357 15.34 -10.60 -42.30
CA ASN A 357 13.92 -10.56 -41.92
C ASN A 357 13.05 -10.34 -43.15
N SER A 358 12.01 -11.15 -43.34
CA SER A 358 11.05 -11.01 -44.46
C SER A 358 11.68 -10.84 -45.86
N GLY A 359 12.88 -11.41 -46.08
CA GLY A 359 13.61 -11.34 -47.35
C GLY A 359 14.63 -10.20 -47.47
N SER A 360 14.57 -9.16 -46.64
CA SER A 360 15.55 -8.06 -46.57
C SER A 360 16.65 -8.29 -45.54
N TRP A 361 17.78 -7.60 -45.70
CA TRP A 361 18.85 -7.53 -44.70
C TRP A 361 18.67 -6.29 -43.84
N ASP A 362 18.32 -6.50 -42.59
CA ASP A 362 18.10 -5.43 -41.62
C ASP A 362 19.37 -5.19 -40.81
N TRP A 363 19.71 -3.92 -40.62
CA TRP A 363 20.84 -3.52 -39.78
C TRP A 363 20.58 -3.88 -38.31
N VAL A 364 21.59 -4.45 -37.64
CA VAL A 364 21.51 -4.86 -36.22
C VAL A 364 22.40 -3.99 -35.36
N CYS A 365 23.70 -3.91 -35.69
CA CYS A 365 24.64 -3.06 -34.97
C CYS A 365 25.90 -2.75 -35.80
N THR A 366 26.63 -1.73 -35.38
CA THR A 366 27.91 -1.31 -35.99
C THR A 366 29.07 -1.81 -35.15
N LEU A 367 30.11 -2.34 -35.77
CA LEU A 367 31.32 -2.79 -35.08
C LEU A 367 32.05 -1.59 -34.43
N LYS A 368 32.80 -1.84 -33.35
CA LYS A 368 33.62 -0.79 -32.72
C LYS A 368 34.61 -0.23 -33.76
N HIS A 369 34.48 1.06 -34.05
CA HIS A 369 35.19 1.71 -35.15
C HIS A 369 36.71 1.58 -35.02
N GLY A 370 37.35 0.95 -36.02
CA GLY A 370 38.80 0.77 -36.04
C GLY A 370 39.34 -0.20 -34.98
N SER A 371 38.48 -1.03 -34.39
CA SER A 371 38.92 -2.08 -33.47
C SER A 371 39.42 -3.31 -34.23
N LYS A 372 40.32 -4.07 -33.60
CA LYS A 372 40.74 -5.41 -34.05
C LYS A 372 39.89 -6.52 -33.45
N SER A 373 39.09 -6.21 -32.44
CA SER A 373 38.23 -7.19 -31.78
C SER A 373 37.02 -6.53 -31.15
N GLY A 374 36.04 -7.35 -30.81
CA GLY A 374 34.86 -6.88 -30.10
C GLY A 374 33.90 -8.02 -29.83
N PHE A 375 32.83 -7.69 -29.13
CA PHE A 375 31.74 -8.62 -28.85
C PHE A 375 30.40 -7.90 -28.86
N TRP A 376 29.34 -8.66 -29.15
CA TRP A 376 27.95 -8.24 -29.04
C TRP A 376 27.11 -9.38 -28.47
N GLN A 377 26.03 -9.03 -27.78
CA GLN A 377 24.97 -9.98 -27.44
C GLN A 377 23.88 -9.87 -28.48
N LEU A 378 23.55 -10.98 -29.12
CA LEU A 378 22.57 -11.05 -30.21
C LEU A 378 21.55 -12.14 -29.90
N GLN A 379 20.31 -11.93 -30.32
CA GLN A 379 19.26 -12.96 -30.25
C GLN A 379 19.63 -14.17 -31.14
N PRO A 380 19.10 -15.36 -30.84
CA PRO A 380 19.32 -16.52 -31.70
C PRO A 380 18.81 -16.28 -33.12
N GLY A 381 19.63 -16.58 -34.13
CA GLY A 381 19.31 -16.27 -35.51
C GLY A 381 20.50 -16.38 -36.46
N THR A 382 20.24 -16.10 -37.74
CA THR A 382 21.27 -16.08 -38.80
C THR A 382 21.64 -14.66 -39.16
N TYR A 383 22.95 -14.41 -39.24
CA TYR A 383 23.51 -13.08 -39.41
C TYR A 383 24.56 -13.05 -40.51
N LYS A 384 24.77 -11.85 -41.05
CA LYS A 384 25.87 -11.51 -41.94
C LYS A 384 26.67 -10.35 -41.35
N ILE A 385 27.98 -10.48 -41.30
CA ILE A 385 28.89 -9.37 -40.99
C ILE A 385 29.50 -8.87 -42.29
N ILE A 386 29.44 -7.56 -42.52
CA ILE A 386 30.03 -6.88 -43.68
C ILE A 386 31.10 -5.94 -43.14
N TYR A 387 32.35 -6.07 -43.61
CA TYR A 387 33.47 -5.33 -43.06
C TYR A 387 34.58 -5.06 -44.07
N ARG A 388 35.45 -4.11 -43.74
CA ARG A 388 36.65 -3.77 -44.51
C ARG A 388 37.77 -3.33 -43.57
N GLN A 389 39.02 -3.59 -43.93
CA GLN A 389 40.16 -3.03 -43.21
C GLN A 389 40.15 -1.50 -43.31
N LYS A 390 40.26 -0.81 -42.17
CA LYS A 390 40.12 0.65 -42.07
C LYS A 390 41.08 1.43 -42.98
N LYS A 391 42.31 0.91 -43.17
CA LYS A 391 43.36 1.56 -43.96
C LYS A 391 43.09 1.55 -45.47
N LEU A 392 42.34 0.57 -45.98
CA LEU A 392 42.02 0.49 -47.41
C LEU A 392 41.11 1.66 -47.81
N LYS A 393 41.16 2.09 -49.07
CA LYS A 393 40.42 3.28 -49.55
C LYS A 393 39.45 2.99 -50.69
N SER A 394 39.22 1.71 -51.01
CA SER A 394 38.24 1.27 -52.01
C SER A 394 37.16 0.40 -51.36
N SER A 395 35.92 0.54 -51.84
CA SER A 395 34.78 -0.32 -51.47
C SER A 395 34.92 -1.76 -51.98
N THR A 396 35.75 -1.99 -53.01
CA THR A 396 36.02 -3.34 -53.56
C THR A 396 36.69 -4.28 -52.56
N TYR A 397 37.30 -3.75 -51.49
CA TYR A 397 37.88 -4.55 -50.41
C TYR A 397 36.88 -4.95 -49.32
N THR A 398 35.58 -4.83 -49.60
CA THR A 398 34.52 -5.27 -48.68
C THR A 398 34.50 -6.79 -48.64
N LEU A 399 34.48 -7.32 -47.42
CA LEU A 399 34.35 -8.73 -47.14
C LEU A 399 33.03 -8.98 -46.42
N GLU A 400 32.45 -10.15 -46.66
CA GLU A 400 31.26 -10.61 -45.95
C GLU A 400 31.45 -12.00 -45.36
N LYS A 401 30.78 -12.26 -44.24
CA LYS A 401 30.78 -13.59 -43.60
C LYS A 401 29.43 -13.86 -42.96
N ASN A 402 28.87 -15.02 -43.25
CA ASN A 402 27.65 -15.49 -42.61
C ASN A 402 27.97 -16.27 -41.33
N PHE A 403 27.13 -16.14 -40.31
CA PHE A 403 27.25 -16.86 -39.05
C PHE A 403 25.88 -17.05 -38.39
N ARG A 404 25.81 -17.95 -37.41
CA ARG A 404 24.58 -18.23 -36.66
C ARG A 404 24.82 -18.05 -35.18
N ILE A 405 23.87 -17.42 -34.50
CA ILE A 405 23.85 -17.28 -33.05
C ILE A 405 22.87 -18.28 -32.46
N ASN A 406 23.33 -18.98 -31.43
CA ASN A 406 22.53 -19.91 -30.64
C ASN A 406 22.43 -19.37 -29.21
N SER A 407 21.29 -19.62 -28.57
CA SER A 407 21.02 -19.19 -27.20
C SER A 407 22.11 -19.67 -26.23
N ASN A 408 22.55 -18.80 -25.32
CA ASN A 408 23.58 -19.05 -24.30
C ASN A 408 24.95 -19.53 -24.81
N LYS A 409 25.21 -19.51 -26.12
CA LYS A 409 26.50 -19.94 -26.71
C LYS A 409 27.31 -18.75 -27.19
N THR A 410 28.63 -18.93 -27.21
CA THR A 410 29.56 -17.97 -27.83
C THR A 410 29.95 -18.44 -29.22
N THR A 411 29.78 -17.57 -30.21
CA THR A 411 30.26 -17.76 -31.59
C THR A 411 31.51 -16.91 -31.77
N SER A 412 32.59 -17.48 -32.27
CA SER A 412 33.87 -16.78 -32.48
C SER A 412 34.17 -16.65 -33.97
N LEU A 413 34.37 -15.42 -34.46
CA LEU A 413 34.72 -15.14 -35.85
C LEU A 413 36.13 -14.56 -35.96
N ARG A 414 36.94 -15.20 -36.81
CA ARG A 414 38.15 -14.58 -37.36
C ARG A 414 37.79 -13.86 -38.66
N LEU A 415 38.10 -12.56 -38.72
CA LEU A 415 37.78 -11.61 -39.79
C LEU A 415 39.04 -11.06 -40.45
#